data_AF-A0A1M7E201-F1
#
_entry.id   AF-A0A1M7E201-F1
#
_cell.length_a   1.000
_cell.length_b   1.000
_cell.length_c   1.000
_cell.angle_alpha   90.00
_cell.angle_beta   90.00
_cell.angle_gamma   90.00
#
_symmetry.space_group_name_H-M   'P 1'
#
loop_
_entity.id
_entity.type
_entity.pdbx_description
1 polymer ?
#
loop_
_entity_poly.entity_id
_entity_poly.type
_entity_poly.pdbx_seq_one_letter_code
_entity_poly.pdbx_strand_id
1 'polypeptide(L)' 'MRTALALAATVLSLLVTGSAQAEDETGLSGRLHDTLEAFRDRYDLPGATAAFVLPDGTVASVATGLADVEAGRAMIGWTT' A
#
# COMPACT_ATOMS: atom_id res chain seq x y z
N MET A 1 -9.44 30.57 32.70
CA MET A 1 -9.35 30.78 31.23
C MET A 1 -8.00 30.37 30.64
N ARG A 2 -6.86 30.75 31.23
CA ARG A 2 -5.51 30.39 30.70
C ARG A 2 -5.20 28.87 30.71
N THR A 3 -5.69 28.15 31.72
CA THR A 3 -5.53 26.69 31.86
C THR A 3 -6.39 25.88 30.89
N ALA A 4 -7.60 26.39 30.56
CA ALA A 4 -8.47 25.78 29.55
C ALA A 4 -7.87 25.89 28.14
N LEU A 5 -7.17 26.99 27.84
CA LEU A 5 -6.48 27.17 26.57
C LEU A 5 -5.26 26.22 26.42
N ALA A 6 -4.55 25.98 27.53
CA ALA A 6 -3.39 25.08 27.54
C ALA A 6 -3.79 23.61 27.28
N LEU A 7 -4.92 23.17 27.85
CA LEU A 7 -5.46 21.81 27.62
C LEU A 7 -5.94 21.59 26.18
N ALA A 8 -6.55 22.60 25.56
CA ALA A 8 -7.01 22.51 24.18
C ALA A 8 -5.83 22.36 23.20
N ALA A 9 -4.71 23.04 23.46
CA ALA A 9 -3.51 22.95 22.62
C ALA A 9 -2.88 21.54 22.68
N THR A 10 -2.84 20.90 23.85
CA THR A 10 -2.28 19.53 23.97
C THR A 10 -3.13 18.48 23.27
N VAL A 11 -4.45 18.63 23.29
CA VAL A 11 -5.37 17.71 22.58
C VAL A 11 -5.24 17.87 21.06
N LEU A 12 -5.06 19.10 20.57
CA LEU A 12 -4.89 19.37 19.15
C LEU A 12 -3.58 18.80 18.58
N SER A 13 -2.51 18.79 19.38
CA SER A 13 -1.20 18.24 18.97
C SER A 13 -1.20 16.72 18.80
N LEU A 14 -2.08 15.99 19.49
CA LEU A 14 -2.16 14.52 19.40
C LEU A 14 -2.92 14.02 18.15
N LEU A 15 -3.69 14.88 17.50
CA LEU A 15 -4.50 14.54 16.31
C LEU A 15 -3.72 14.62 14.99
N VAL A 16 -2.56 15.29 14.97
CA VAL A 16 -1.80 15.58 13.74
C VAL A 16 -0.79 14.48 13.37
N THR A 17 -0.37 13.64 14.31
CA THR A 17 0.67 12.62 14.05
C THR A 17 0.17 11.30 13.48
N GLY A 18 -1.14 11.13 13.25
CA GLY A 18 -1.73 9.85 12.84
C GLY A 18 -1.79 9.57 11.33
N SER A 19 -1.57 10.56 10.47
CA SER A 19 -1.94 10.47 9.04
C SER A 19 -0.77 10.24 8.07
N ALA A 20 0.48 10.44 8.50
CA ALA A 20 1.63 10.36 7.59
C ALA A 20 2.04 8.92 7.21
N GLN A 21 1.73 7.91 8.04
CA GLN A 21 2.14 6.52 7.76
C GLN A 21 1.25 5.82 6.72
N ALA A 22 -0.04 6.17 6.65
CA ALA A 22 -0.98 5.56 5.71
C ALA A 22 -0.78 6.04 4.27
N GLU A 23 -0.29 7.28 4.07
CA GLU A 23 0.00 7.85 2.75
C GLU A 23 1.24 7.21 2.10
N ASP A 24 2.25 6.82 2.88
CA ASP A 24 3.47 6.18 2.35
C ASP A 24 3.20 4.74 1.89
N GLU A 25 2.41 3.98 2.65
CA GLU A 25 2.03 2.61 2.31
C GLU A 25 1.16 2.53 1.04
N THR A 26 0.21 3.46 0.88
CA THR A 26 -0.61 3.57 -0.34
C THR A 26 0.21 4.05 -1.54
N GLY A 27 1.11 5.01 -1.35
CA GLY A 27 2.00 5.48 -2.42
C GLY A 27 2.97 4.41 -2.90
N LEU A 28 3.51 3.61 -1.99
CA LEU A 28 4.46 2.55 -2.31
C LEU A 28 3.78 1.34 -2.97
N SER A 29 2.63 0.91 -2.47
CA SER A 29 1.82 -0.14 -3.10
C SER A 29 1.36 0.25 -4.51
N GLY A 30 0.95 1.50 -4.71
CA GLY A 30 0.58 2.02 -6.02
C GLY A 30 1.74 1.97 -7.03
N ARG A 31 2.92 2.48 -6.64
CA ARG A 31 4.12 2.41 -7.49
C ARG A 31 4.54 0.97 -7.81
N LEU A 32 4.43 0.08 -6.82
CA LEU A 32 4.72 -1.36 -7.03
C LEU A 32 3.73 -1.96 -8.04
N HIS A 33 2.44 -1.66 -7.90
CA HIS A 33 1.40 -2.12 -8.82
C HIS A 33 1.68 -1.66 -10.25
N ASP A 34 1.92 -0.36 -10.47
CA ASP A 34 2.18 0.19 -11.81
C ASP A 34 3.44 -0.42 -12.45
N THR A 35 4.48 -0.63 -11.64
CA THR A 35 5.72 -1.28 -12.10
C THR A 35 5.46 -2.74 -12.49
N LEU A 36 4.68 -3.47 -11.68
CA LEU A 36 4.34 -4.87 -11.94
C LEU A 36 3.44 -5.00 -13.17
N GLU A 37 2.50 -4.08 -13.37
CA GLU A 37 1.64 -4.04 -14.55
C GLU A 37 2.45 -3.80 -15.82
N ALA A 38 3.34 -2.81 -15.83
CA ALA A 38 4.24 -2.58 -16.96
C ALA A 38 5.15 -3.79 -17.24
N PHE A 39 5.61 -4.49 -16.20
CA PHE A 39 6.39 -5.72 -16.35
C PHE A 39 5.55 -6.87 -16.92
N ARG A 40 4.34 -7.09 -16.40
CA ARG A 40 3.39 -8.09 -16.91
C ARG A 40 3.18 -7.89 -18.40
N ASP A 41 2.86 -6.66 -18.80
CA ASP A 41 2.55 -6.32 -20.19
C ASP A 41 3.80 -6.43 -21.09
N ARG A 42 4.99 -6.06 -20.58
CA ARG A 42 6.24 -6.11 -21.37
C ARG A 42 6.63 -7.53 -21.79
N TYR A 43 6.30 -8.51 -20.95
CA TYR A 43 6.69 -9.92 -21.09
C TYR A 43 5.50 -10.84 -21.42
N ASP A 44 4.33 -10.27 -21.74
CA ASP A 44 3.11 -11.00 -22.06
C ASP A 44 2.74 -12.07 -21.01
N LEU A 45 2.92 -11.72 -19.73
CA LEU A 45 2.55 -12.61 -18.63
C LEU A 45 1.04 -12.57 -18.41
N PRO A 46 0.37 -13.71 -18.19
CA PRO A 46 -1.07 -13.73 -17.93
C PRO A 46 -1.42 -13.04 -16.61
N GLY A 47 -0.55 -13.16 -15.61
CA GLY A 47 -0.65 -12.49 -14.33
C GLY A 47 0.65 -12.60 -13.55
N ALA A 48 0.80 -11.74 -12.54
CA ALA A 48 1.99 -11.69 -11.71
C ALA A 48 1.64 -11.20 -10.30
N THR A 49 2.47 -11.61 -9.33
CA THR A 49 2.42 -11.16 -7.94
C THR A 49 3.82 -10.71 -7.53
N ALA A 50 3.91 -9.58 -6.84
CA ALA A 50 5.16 -9.09 -6.27
C ALA A 50 4.95 -8.66 -4.82
N ALA A 51 5.95 -8.91 -3.99
CA ALA A 51 6.01 -8.42 -2.63
C ALA A 51 7.43 -7.90 -2.33
N PHE A 52 7.51 -6.81 -1.57
CA PHE A 52 8.78 -6.32 -1.04
C PHE A 52 8.62 -6.02 0.45
N VAL A 53 9.75 -6.08 1.18
CA VAL A 53 9.84 -5.71 2.59
C VAL A 53 10.95 -4.67 2.73
N LEU A 54 10.64 -3.53 3.35
CA LEU A 54 11.61 -2.49 3.67
C LEU A 54 12.31 -2.77 5.02
N PRO A 55 13.50 -2.19 5.27
CA PRO A 55 14.23 -2.39 6.52
C PRO A 55 13.49 -1.95 7.80
N ASP A 56 12.50 -1.07 7.67
CA ASP A 56 11.63 -0.62 8.76
C ASP A 56 10.48 -1.60 9.06
N GLY A 57 10.38 -2.70 8.30
CA GLY A 57 9.34 -3.71 8.43
C GLY A 57 8.09 -3.44 7.60
N THR A 58 8.03 -2.34 6.85
CA THR A 58 6.92 -2.06 5.92
C THR A 58 6.88 -3.13 4.83
N VAL A 59 5.71 -3.74 4.65
CA VAL A 59 5.45 -4.76 3.62
C VAL A 59 4.48 -4.18 2.62
N ALA A 60 4.75 -4.33 1.32
CA ALA A 60 3.68 -4.25 0.33
C ALA A 60 3.67 -5.47 -0.57
N SER A 61 2.46 -5.85 -0.98
CA SER A 61 2.15 -7.00 -1.80
C SER A 61 1.08 -6.58 -2.79
N VAL A 62 1.31 -6.82 -4.07
CA VAL A 62 0.35 -6.52 -5.13
C VAL A 62 0.28 -7.69 -6.10
N ALA A 63 -0.89 -7.87 -6.69
CA ALA A 63 -1.14 -8.84 -7.74
C ALA A 63 -1.85 -8.16 -8.90
N THR A 64 -1.58 -8.63 -10.12
CA THR A 64 -2.19 -8.10 -11.33
C THR A 64 -2.40 -9.19 -12.37
N GLY A 65 -3.43 -9.05 -13.21
CA GLY A 65 -3.79 -10.01 -14.24
C GLY A 65 -4.49 -11.27 -13.72
N LEU A 66 -4.32 -12.38 -14.44
CA LEU A 66 -5.01 -13.65 -14.22
C LEU A 66 -4.05 -14.74 -13.72
N ALA A 67 -4.51 -15.54 -12.78
CA ALA A 67 -3.88 -16.79 -12.35
C ALA A 67 -4.25 -17.97 -13.28
N ASP A 68 -5.37 -17.88 -13.99
CA ASP A 68 -5.85 -18.88 -14.95
C ASP A 68 -6.60 -18.13 -16.07
N VAL A 69 -6.10 -18.23 -17.31
CA VAL A 69 -6.66 -17.50 -18.45
C VAL A 69 -7.96 -18.14 -18.91
N GLU A 70 -8.00 -19.46 -18.98
CA GLU A 70 -9.13 -20.24 -19.45
C GLU A 70 -10.32 -20.15 -18.50
N ALA A 71 -10.06 -20.12 -17.19
CA ALA A 71 -11.09 -19.95 -16.17
C ALA A 71 -11.38 -18.48 -15.83
N GLY A 72 -10.62 -17.52 -16.40
CA GLY A 72 -10.72 -16.10 -16.06
C GLY A 72 -10.45 -15.81 -14.57
N ARG A 73 -9.65 -16.64 -13.91
CA ARG A 73 -9.38 -16.50 -12.47
C ARG A 73 -8.38 -15.37 -12.26
N ALA A 74 -8.78 -14.36 -11.48
CA ALA A 74 -7.88 -13.26 -11.11
C ALA A 74 -6.69 -13.74 -10.29
N MET A 75 -5.53 -13.12 -10.50
CA MET A 75 -4.39 -13.26 -9.60
C MET A 75 -4.71 -12.55 -8.29
N ILE A 76 -4.51 -13.24 -7.17
CA ILE A 76 -4.71 -12.67 -5.83
C ILE A 76 -3.36 -12.45 -5.14
N GLY A 77 -3.22 -11.30 -4.51
CA GLY A 77 -2.08 -11.02 -3.64
C GLY A 77 -2.18 -11.87 -2.38
N TRP A 78 -1.02 -12.21 -1.79
CA TRP A 78 -1.03 -12.80 -0.45
C TRP A 78 -1.46 -11.73 0.54
N THR A 79 -2.65 -11.89 1.13
CA THR A 79 -3.10 -11.09 2.27
C THR A 79 -2.71 -11.83 3.54
N THR A 80 -2.03 -11.14 4.47
CA THR A 80 -1.73 -11.65 5.81
C THR A 80 -2.98 -11.71 6.68
#